data_AF-A0A6G0Y906-F1
#
_entry.id   AF-A0A6G0Y906-F1
#
_cell.length_a   1.000
_cell.length_b   1.000
_cell.length_c   1.000
_cell.angle_alpha   90.00
_cell.angle_beta   90.00
_cell.angle_gamma   90.00
#
_symmetry.space_group_name_H-M   'P 1'
#
loop_
_entity.id
_entity.type
_entity.pdbx_description
1 polymer ?
#
loop_
_entity_poly.entity_id
_entity_poly.type
_entity_poly.pdbx_seq_one_letter_code
_entity_poly.pdbx_strand_id
1 'polypeptide(L)'
;MMDLSKFPLDNQICTMEVAISKTIEELRLEWKNTDPVLMAKGLRMPQFEIVDIVPSDCQESFQIGTSKLIDDRCNIRNQRFKLQLQQIII
;
A
#
# COMPACT_ATOMS: atom_id res chain seq x y z
N MET A 1 7.48 -8.05 -4.30
CA MET A 1 8.64 -8.47 -3.48
C MET A 1 9.46 -7.22 -3.18
N MET A 2 9.91 -7.03 -1.93
CA MET A 2 10.59 -5.79 -1.50
C MET A 2 11.99 -5.66 -2.09
N ASP A 3 12.38 -4.45 -2.51
CA ASP A 3 13.73 -4.15 -3.03
C ASP A 3 14.58 -3.49 -1.93
N LEU A 4 15.59 -4.22 -1.44
CA LEU A 4 16.48 -3.77 -0.35
C LEU A 4 17.83 -3.23 -0.83
N SER A 5 17.98 -3.00 -2.15
CA SER A 5 19.25 -2.57 -2.76
C SER A 5 19.78 -1.23 -2.21
N LYS A 6 18.91 -0.37 -1.70
CA LYS A 6 19.25 0.98 -1.19
C LYS A 6 19.07 1.13 0.31
N PHE A 7 19.06 0.03 1.07
CA PHE A 7 18.94 0.09 2.52
C PHE A 7 20.07 0.95 3.13
N PRO A 8 19.80 1.88 4.09
CA PRO A 8 18.53 2.20 4.74
C PRO A 8 17.80 3.45 4.17
N LEU A 9 18.14 3.90 2.97
CA LEU A 9 17.52 5.04 2.25
C LEU A 9 16.58 4.55 1.13
N ASP A 10 15.90 3.44 1.38
CA ASP A 10 15.00 2.81 0.45
C ASP A 10 13.59 3.42 0.48
N ASN A 11 12.98 3.49 -0.70
CA ASN A 11 11.55 3.69 -0.87
C ASN A 11 10.93 2.35 -1.24
N GLN A 12 9.85 1.98 -0.56
CA GLN A 12 9.14 0.73 -0.83
C GLN A 12 7.73 1.03 -1.29
N ILE A 13 7.27 0.25 -2.26
CA ILE A 13 5.89 0.27 -2.71
C ILE A 13 5.22 -1.00 -2.17
N CYS A 14 4.24 -0.81 -1.29
CA CYS A 14 3.42 -1.87 -0.74
C CYS A 14 2.07 -1.87 -1.46
N THR A 15 1.66 -3.01 -1.99
CA THR A 15 0.33 -3.20 -2.57
C THR A 15 -0.55 -3.96 -1.59
N MET A 16 -1.78 -3.49 -1.40
CA MET A 16 -2.80 -4.17 -0.63
C MET A 16 -3.94 -4.53 -1.56
N GLU A 17 -4.24 -5.81 -1.69
CA GLU A 17 -5.27 -6.31 -2.62
C GLU A 17 -6.43 -6.91 -1.84
N VAL A 18 -7.65 -6.55 -2.24
CA VAL A 18 -8.89 -7.11 -1.70
C VAL A 18 -9.63 -7.85 -2.80
N ALA A 19 -9.71 -9.16 -2.63
CA ALA A 19 -10.40 -10.09 -3.53
C ALA A 19 -11.60 -10.73 -2.83
N ILE A 20 -12.72 -10.85 -3.53
CA ILE A 20 -13.87 -11.65 -3.09
C ILE A 20 -14.06 -12.78 -4.10
N SER A 21 -14.37 -13.98 -3.60
CA SER A 21 -14.63 -15.19 -4.40
C SER A 21 -15.96 -15.15 -5.18
N LYS A 22 -16.35 -13.98 -5.68
CA LYS A 22 -17.58 -13.72 -6.44
C LYS A 22 -17.23 -13.14 -7.80
N THR A 23 -18.07 -13.40 -8.79
CA THR A 23 -17.88 -12.86 -10.13
C THR A 23 -18.36 -11.40 -10.19
N ILE A 24 -17.91 -10.67 -11.21
CA ILE A 24 -18.35 -9.29 -11.47
C ILE A 24 -19.85 -9.12 -11.70
N GLU A 25 -20.55 -10.21 -12.03
CA GLU A 25 -21.99 -10.22 -12.26
C GLU A 25 -22.76 -10.30 -10.93
N GLU A 26 -22.17 -10.94 -9.92
CA GLU A 26 -22.78 -11.06 -8.58
C GLU A 26 -22.44 -9.86 -7.67
N LEU A 27 -21.21 -9.33 -7.76
CA LEU A 27 -20.75 -8.27 -6.88
C LEU A 27 -19.71 -7.37 -7.56
N ARG A 28 -19.92 -6.06 -7.45
CA ARG A 28 -18.94 -5.04 -7.89
C ARG A 28 -18.36 -4.33 -6.67
N LEU A 29 -17.03 -4.35 -6.60
CA LEU A 29 -16.26 -3.55 -5.66
C LEU A 29 -15.88 -2.24 -6.34
N GLU A 30 -16.19 -1.13 -5.69
CA GLU A 30 -15.82 0.21 -6.16
C GLU A 30 -15.28 1.06 -5.01
N TRP A 31 -14.29 1.89 -5.32
CA TRP A 31 -13.78 2.90 -4.40
C TRP A 31 -14.83 3.98 -4.15
N LYS A 32 -14.88 4.51 -2.92
CA LYS A 32 -15.69 5.70 -2.64
C LYS A 32 -15.08 6.92 -3.33
N ASN A 33 -15.93 7.76 -3.93
CA ASN A 33 -15.51 9.00 -4.59
C ASN A 33 -14.84 10.01 -3.64
N THR A 34 -15.15 9.94 -2.34
CA THR A 34 -14.56 10.81 -1.31
C THR A 34 -13.80 9.97 -0.30
N ASP A 35 -12.51 10.28 -0.15
CA ASP A 35 -11.58 9.62 0.78
C ASP A 35 -11.68 8.08 0.74
N PRO A 36 -11.33 7.45 -0.40
CA PRO A 36 -11.42 6.00 -0.57
C PRO A 36 -10.59 5.24 0.47
N VAL A 37 -9.47 5.83 0.89
CA VAL A 37 -8.57 5.28 1.90
C VAL A 37 -8.51 6.25 3.08
N LEU A 38 -9.02 5.81 4.23
CA LEU A 38 -8.96 6.57 5.47
C LEU A 38 -7.83 6.05 6.36
N MET A 39 -6.88 6.94 6.62
CA MET A 39 -5.80 6.66 7.56
C MET A 39 -6.25 6.95 8.99
N ALA A 40 -6.02 6.01 9.90
CA ALA A 40 -6.31 6.21 11.32
C ALA A 40 -5.50 7.42 11.85
N LYS A 41 -6.19 8.39 12.48
CA LYS A 41 -5.55 9.55 13.10
C LYS A 41 -4.57 9.07 14.19
N GLY A 42 -3.28 9.17 13.91
CA GLY A 42 -2.22 8.71 14.82
C GLY A 42 -1.48 7.46 14.35
N LEU A 43 -1.78 6.91 13.16
CA LEU A 43 -0.95 5.88 12.56
C LEU A 43 0.45 6.47 12.29
N ARG A 44 1.42 6.07 13.11
CA ARG A 44 2.83 6.42 12.97
C ARG A 44 3.61 5.13 13.00
N MET A 45 4.37 4.90 11.94
CA MET A 45 5.35 3.82 11.94
C MET A 45 6.68 4.38 12.46
N PRO A 46 7.36 3.69 13.40
CA PRO A 46 8.58 4.20 14.02
C PRO A 46 9.78 4.24 13.06
N GLN A 47 9.75 3.45 11.99
CA GLN A 47 10.86 3.30 11.05
C GLN A 47 10.53 3.79 9.64
N PHE A 48 9.25 3.99 9.32
CA PHE A 48 8.78 4.34 7.98
C PHE A 48 7.81 5.51 8.03
N GLU A 49 7.85 6.33 7.00
CA GLU A 49 6.92 7.43 6.76
C GLU A 49 6.11 7.09 5.50
N ILE A 50 4.79 7.23 5.57
CA ILE A 50 3.93 7.07 4.40
C ILE A 50 4.01 8.35 3.59
N VAL A 51 4.46 8.24 2.35
CA VAL A 51 4.62 9.36 1.44
C VAL A 51 3.35 9.59 0.65
N ASP A 52 2.78 8.51 0.11
CA ASP A 52 1.62 8.59 -0.78
C ASP A 52 0.82 7.29 -0.78
N ILE A 53 -0.47 7.36 -1.08
CA ILE A 53 -1.35 6.22 -1.27
C ILE A 53 -2.19 6.46 -2.51
N VAL A 54 -2.04 5.58 -3.50
CA VAL A 54 -2.76 5.65 -4.78
C VAL A 54 -3.74 4.48 -4.85
N PRO A 55 -5.06 4.72 -4.77
CA PRO A 55 -6.06 3.69 -5.00
C PRO A 55 -6.13 3.33 -6.48
N SER A 56 -6.22 2.04 -6.77
CA SER A 56 -6.43 1.50 -8.11
C SER A 56 -7.45 0.36 -8.12
N ASP A 57 -8.00 0.11 -9.29
CA ASP A 57 -8.85 -1.05 -9.55
C ASP A 57 -8.12 -2.03 -10.45
N CYS A 58 -8.19 -3.31 -10.08
CA CYS A 58 -7.62 -4.40 -10.84
C CYS A 58 -8.73 -5.35 -11.29
N GLN A 59 -8.58 -5.95 -12.47
CA GLN A 59 -9.50 -6.99 -12.93
C GLN A 59 -8.71 -8.22 -13.29
N GLU A 60 -9.00 -9.33 -12.64
CA GLU A 60 -8.42 -10.61 -12.98
C GLU A 60 -9.49 -11.56 -13.52
N SER A 61 -9.14 -12.18 -14.65
CA SER A 61 -9.93 -13.24 -15.27
C SER A 61 -9.38 -14.60 -14.82
N PHE A 62 -10.16 -15.33 -14.03
CA PHE A 62 -9.89 -16.72 -13.68
C PHE A 62 -10.67 -17.67 -14.60
N GLN A 63 -10.28 -18.96 -14.61
CA GLN A 63 -10.96 -20.01 -15.39
C GLN A 63 -12.46 -20.15 -15.06
N ILE A 64 -12.89 -19.68 -13.89
CA ILE A 64 -14.26 -19.78 -13.35
C ILE A 64 -15.10 -18.53 -13.71
N GLY A 65 -14.45 -17.44 -14.12
CA GLY A 65 -15.11 -16.16 -14.38
C GLY A 65 -14.17 -14.98 -14.10
N THR A 66 -14.63 -13.79 -14.47
CA THR A 66 -13.89 -12.55 -14.18
C THR A 66 -14.33 -11.99 -12.84
N SER A 67 -13.37 -11.58 -12.01
CA SER A 67 -13.61 -10.92 -10.73
C SER A 67 -12.96 -9.54 -10.72
N LYS A 68 -13.65 -8.56 -10.14
CA LYS A 68 -13.06 -7.23 -9.88
C LYS A 68 -12.34 -7.28 -8.53
N LEU A 69 -11.13 -6.78 -8.54
CA LEU A 69 -10.25 -6.63 -7.38
C LEU A 69 -10.05 -5.14 -7.15
N ILE A 70 -9.90 -4.78 -5.89
CA ILE A 70 -9.50 -3.44 -5.52
C ILE A 70 -8.09 -3.54 -4.93
N ASP A 71 -7.20 -2.65 -5.36
CA ASP A 71 -5.86 -2.56 -4.81
C ASP A 71 -5.47 -1.13 -4.43
N ASP A 72 -4.65 -1.00 -3.40
CA ASP A 72 -4.01 0.27 -3.03
C ASP A 72 -2.51 0.15 -3.15
N ARG A 73 -1.88 1.15 -3.77
CA ARG A 73 -0.42 1.30 -3.80
C ARG A 73 0.02 2.33 -2.79
N CYS A 74 0.56 1.87 -1.67
CA CYS A 74 1.15 2.70 -0.62
C CYS A 74 2.66 2.85 -0.86
N ASN A 75 3.11 4.09 -0.99
CA ASN A 75 4.52 4.42 -1.07
C ASN A 75 5.04 4.81 0.32
N ILE A 76 5.99 4.04 0.84
CA ILE A 76 6.62 4.27 2.13
C ILE A 76 8.09 4.58 1.97
N ARG A 77 8.59 5.51 2.79
CA ARG A 77 10.00 5.90 2.84
C ARG A 77 10.59 5.53 4.19
N ASN A 78 11.79 4.95 4.17
CA ASN A 78 12.52 4.62 5.37
C ASN A 78 13.01 5.90 6.08
N GLN A 79 12.66 6.09 7.35
CA GLN A 79 13.04 7.25 8.17
C GLN A 79 14.25 6.96 9.08
N ARG A 80 14.79 5.72 9.07
CA ARG A 80 15.91 5.31 9.97
C ARG A 80 17.12 6.24 9.92
N PHE A 81 17.37 6.95 8.82
CA PHE A 81 18.50 7.87 8.70
C PHE A 81 18.48 8.98 9.76
N LYS A 82 17.30 9.45 10.18
CA LYS A 82 17.17 10.51 11.19
C LYS A 82 17.54 10.02 12.61
N LEU A 83 17.32 8.74 12.90
CA LEU A 83 17.63 8.11 14.19
C LEU A 83 19.08 7.60 14.26
N GLN A 84 19.63 7.09 13.14
CA GLN A 84 21.02 6.61 13.07
C GLN A 84 22.04 7.76 13.17
N LEU A 85 21.72 8.95 12.64
CA LEU A 85 22.58 10.14 12.81
C LEU A 85 22.64 10.63 14.26
N GLN A 86 21.57 10.45 15.06
CA GLN A 86 21.59 10.80 16.48
C GLN A 86 22.47 9.88 17.34
N GLN A 87 22.75 8.65 16.88
CA GLN A 87 23.62 7.70 17.56
C GLN A 87 25.10 7.82 17.19
N ILE A 88 25.42 8.58 16.14
CA ILE A 88 26.79 8.85 15.67
C ILE A 88 27.30 10.20 16.20
N ILE A 89 26.41 11.11 16.60
CA ILE A 89 26.77 12.37 17.28
C ILE A 89 26.62 12.18 18.80
N ILE A 90 27.37 11.23 19.37
CA ILE A 90 27.71 11.13 20.80
C ILE A 90 29.16 10.66 20.88
#